data_AF-A0A0U5ILS1-F1
#
_entry.id   AF-A0A0U5ILS1-F1
#
_cell.length_a   1.000
_cell.length_b   1.000
_cell.length_c   1.000
_cell.angle_alpha   90.00
_cell.angle_beta   90.00
_cell.angle_gamma   90.00
#
_symmetry.space_group_name_H-M   'P 1'
#
loop_
_entity.id
_entity.type
_entity.pdbx_description
1 polymer ?
#
loop_
_entity_poly.entity_id
_entity_poly.type
_entity_poly.pdbx_seq_one_letter_code
_entity_poly.pdbx_strand_id
1 'polypeptide(L)'
;MSMLAFLIMCVGCGGVILVLNMGTPSFPLFFGLFLLLFFAAGFGNGTTYRMIPAVFRAAATDPETGKIDPVRLVKARRLAGGCIGIAGAIGSLGAFIIPRVFAMAGVIGGFMVFICAYFIMLFMIWYFYERSGSPLSISRV
;
A
#
# COMPACT_ATOMS: atom_id res chain seq x y z
N MET A 1 3.52 -8.64 -3.94
CA MET A 1 4.60 -8.01 -3.12
C MET A 1 4.09 -6.98 -2.10
N SER A 2 2.99 -6.28 -2.36
CA SER A 2 2.42 -5.25 -1.46
C SER A 2 2.00 -5.76 -0.08
N MET A 3 1.51 -7.01 0.05
CA MET A 3 1.15 -7.58 1.37
C MET A 3 2.33 -7.68 2.33
N LEU A 4 3.51 -8.05 1.83
CA LEU A 4 4.72 -8.11 2.65
C LEU A 4 5.06 -6.72 3.21
N ALA A 5 4.88 -5.66 2.41
CA ALA A 5 5.11 -4.30 2.85
C ALA A 5 4.17 -3.89 3.99
N PHE A 6 2.86 -4.21 3.88
CA PHE A 6 1.90 -3.91 4.94
C PHE A 6 2.14 -4.74 6.21
N LEU A 7 2.54 -6.01 6.07
CA LEU A 7 2.93 -6.84 7.22
C LEU A 7 4.16 -6.27 7.94
N ILE A 8 5.20 -5.87 7.19
CA ILE A 8 6.38 -5.21 7.76
C ILE A 8 5.98 -3.90 8.45
N MET A 9 5.06 -3.13 7.87
CA MET A 9 4.57 -1.90 8.50
C MET A 9 3.79 -2.17 9.79
N CYS A 10 2.93 -3.19 9.85
CA CYS A 10 2.26 -3.60 11.09
C CYS A 10 3.27 -3.98 12.19
N VAL A 11 4.26 -4.81 11.85
CA VAL A 11 5.32 -5.21 12.78
C VAL A 11 6.16 -4.01 13.21
N GLY A 12 6.49 -3.10 12.29
CA GLY A 12 7.23 -1.88 12.57
C GLY A 12 6.49 -0.97 13.56
N CYS A 13 5.19 -0.74 13.35
CA CYS A 13 4.36 0.03 14.29
C CYS A 13 4.29 -0.63 15.66
N GLY A 14 4.08 -1.96 15.72
CA GLY A 14 4.11 -2.72 16.97
C GLY A 14 5.47 -2.62 17.68
N GLY A 15 6.57 -2.71 16.93
CA GLY A 15 7.92 -2.50 17.43
C GLY A 15 8.11 -1.11 18.04
N VAL A 16 7.64 -0.05 17.37
CA VAL A 16 7.73 1.32 17.90
C VAL A 16 6.93 1.44 19.20
N ILE A 17 5.71 0.90 19.24
CA ILE A 17 4.89 0.90 20.47
C ILE A 17 5.64 0.18 21.60
N LEU A 18 6.25 -0.97 21.33
CA LEU A 18 7.01 -1.73 22.33
C LEU A 18 8.19 -0.90 22.87
N VAL A 19 8.99 -0.30 21.99
CA VAL A 19 10.15 0.53 22.38
C VAL A 19 9.72 1.73 23.22
N LEU A 20 8.62 2.39 22.86
CA LEU A 20 8.09 3.54 23.60
C LEU A 20 7.53 3.16 24.99
N ASN A 21 7.11 1.91 25.17
CA ASN A 21 6.63 1.39 26.46
C ASN A 21 7.75 0.76 27.31
N MET A 22 8.98 0.70 26.81
CA MET A 22 10.12 0.30 27.63
C MET A 22 10.40 1.36 28.70
N GLY A 23 10.74 0.96 29.92
CA GLY A 23 11.11 1.89 31.00
C GLY A 23 12.33 2.77 30.67
N THR A 24 13.16 2.33 29.70
CA THR A 24 14.30 3.07 29.15
C THR A 24 14.29 3.01 27.62
N PRO A 25 13.54 3.89 26.93
CA PRO A 25 13.41 3.83 25.47
C PRO A 25 14.74 4.11 24.77
N SER A 26 15.11 3.24 23.83
CA SER A 26 16.35 3.36 23.03
C SER A 26 16.10 4.14 21.74
N PHE A 27 16.70 5.32 21.62
CA PHE A 27 16.58 6.15 20.42
C PHE A 27 17.10 5.45 19.14
N PRO A 28 18.28 4.79 19.12
CA PRO A 28 18.74 4.08 17.93
C PRO A 28 17.76 3.00 17.46
N LEU A 29 17.14 2.28 18.39
CA LEU A 29 16.15 1.24 18.07
C LEU A 29 14.85 1.85 17.51
N PHE A 30 14.36 2.92 18.15
CA PHE A 30 13.22 3.69 17.66
C PHE A 30 13.47 4.22 16.25
N PHE A 31 14.64 4.82 16.01
CA PHE A 31 15.03 5.38 14.72
C PHE A 31 15.14 4.30 13.65
N GLY A 32 15.76 3.16 13.96
CA GLY A 32 15.84 2.01 13.06
C GLY A 32 14.47 1.47 12.64
N LEU A 33 13.52 1.39 13.58
CA LEU A 33 12.14 0.99 13.28
C LEU A 33 11.41 2.02 12.41
N PHE A 34 11.65 3.32 12.63
CA PHE A 34 11.11 4.38 11.79
C PHE A 34 11.67 4.31 10.36
N LEU A 35 12.97 4.08 10.20
CA LEU A 35 13.57 3.87 8.88
C LEU A 35 12.98 2.65 8.17
N LEU A 36 12.78 1.55 8.90
CA LEU A 36 12.11 0.36 8.38
C LEU A 36 10.68 0.67 7.90
N LEU A 37 9.91 1.43 8.69
CA LEU A 37 8.56 1.87 8.33
C LEU A 37 8.57 2.72 7.05
N PHE A 38 9.46 3.71 6.95
CA PHE A 38 9.59 4.55 5.77
C PHE A 38 10.00 3.75 4.53
N PHE A 39 10.94 2.82 4.68
CA PHE A 39 11.37 1.93 3.61
C PHE A 39 10.22 1.03 3.14
N ALA A 40 9.52 0.38 4.07
CA ALA A 40 8.38 -0.48 3.75
C ALA A 40 7.24 0.32 3.09
N ALA A 41 6.96 1.53 3.57
CA ALA A 41 5.98 2.42 2.96
C ALA A 41 6.36 2.81 1.52
N GLY A 42 7.63 3.18 1.30
CA GLY A 42 8.14 3.47 -0.05
C GLY A 42 8.02 2.27 -0.98
N PHE A 43 8.42 1.09 -0.51
CA PHE A 43 8.32 -0.15 -1.28
C PHE A 43 6.86 -0.55 -1.58
N GLY A 44 5.97 -0.45 -0.59
CA GLY A 44 4.54 -0.71 -0.75
C GLY A 44 3.87 0.23 -1.76
N ASN A 45 4.20 1.53 -1.73
CA ASN A 45 3.73 2.48 -2.73
C ASN A 45 4.24 2.14 -4.13
N GLY A 46 5.55 1.87 -4.28
CA GLY A 46 6.14 1.54 -5.58
C GLY A 46 5.52 0.30 -6.23
N THR A 47 5.23 -0.74 -5.44
CA THR A 47 4.52 -1.93 -5.93
C THR A 47 3.08 -1.61 -6.32
N THR A 48 2.35 -0.84 -5.51
CA THR A 48 0.97 -0.42 -5.81
C THR A 48 0.87 0.40 -7.10
N TYR A 49 1.78 1.36 -7.31
CA TYR A 49 1.79 2.16 -8.54
C TYR A 49 2.14 1.35 -9.79
N ARG A 50 2.91 0.26 -9.66
CA ARG A 50 3.16 -0.69 -10.75
C ARG A 50 1.97 -1.60 -11.04
N MET A 51 1.14 -1.90 -10.04
CA MET A 51 -0.06 -2.71 -10.21
C MET A 51 -1.12 -2.00 -11.06
N ILE A 52 -1.28 -0.67 -10.92
CA ILE A 52 -2.32 0.09 -11.64
C ILE A 52 -2.21 -0.11 -13.17
N PRO A 53 -1.08 0.18 -13.84
CA PRO A 53 -0.96 -0.06 -15.29
C PRO A 53 -1.10 -1.54 -15.68
N ALA A 54 -0.70 -2.47 -14.82
CA ALA A 54 -0.82 -3.90 -15.08
C ALA A 54 -2.29 -4.34 -15.16
N VAL A 55 -3.13 -3.87 -14.24
CA VAL A 55 -4.58 -4.16 -14.24
C VAL A 55 -5.25 -3.58 -15.50
N PHE A 56 -4.96 -2.33 -15.84
CA PHE A 56 -5.53 -1.71 -17.05
C PHE A 56 -5.04 -2.40 -18.34
N ARG A 57 -3.80 -2.89 -18.37
CA ARG A 57 -3.27 -3.67 -19.50
C ARG A 57 -3.95 -5.03 -19.62
N ALA A 58 -4.18 -5.71 -18.50
CA ALA A 58 -4.93 -6.97 -18.47
C ALA A 58 -6.35 -6.76 -19.01
N ALA A 59 -7.03 -5.68 -18.61
CA ALA A 59 -8.37 -5.34 -19.10
C ALA A 59 -8.41 -4.97 -20.60
N ALA A 60 -7.28 -4.58 -21.20
CA ALA A 60 -7.16 -4.30 -22.63
C ALA A 60 -6.79 -5.53 -23.47
N THR A 61 -6.49 -6.66 -22.83
CA THR A 61 -6.15 -7.92 -23.50
C THR A 61 -7.44 -8.64 -23.87
N ASP A 62 -7.53 -9.09 -25.12
CA ASP A 62 -8.70 -9.83 -25.59
C ASP A 62 -8.76 -11.22 -24.91
N PRO A 63 -9.87 -11.59 -24.24
CA PRO A 63 -9.96 -12.84 -23.48
C PRO A 63 -9.88 -14.10 -24.34
N GLU A 64 -10.31 -14.04 -25.60
CA GLU A 64 -10.39 -15.21 -26.48
C GLU A 64 -9.09 -15.40 -27.27
N THR A 65 -8.47 -14.31 -27.70
CA THR A 65 -7.28 -14.36 -28.55
C THR A 65 -5.97 -14.15 -27.79
N GLY A 66 -6.03 -13.63 -26.56
CA GLY A 66 -4.87 -13.24 -25.75
C GLY A 66 -4.03 -12.11 -26.38
N LYS A 67 -4.47 -11.55 -27.52
CA LYS A 67 -3.77 -10.50 -28.24
C LYS A 67 -4.15 -9.15 -27.64
N ILE A 68 -3.14 -8.28 -27.56
CA ILE A 68 -3.33 -6.90 -27.13
C ILE A 68 -3.59 -6.05 -28.37
N ASP A 69 -4.79 -5.50 -28.47
CA ASP A 69 -5.10 -4.48 -29.47
C ASP A 69 -4.31 -3.19 -29.13
N PRO A 70 -3.44 -2.69 -30.05
CA PRO A 70 -2.65 -1.49 -29.80
C PRO A 70 -3.51 -0.25 -29.52
N VAL A 71 -4.71 -0.14 -30.09
CA VAL A 71 -5.62 0.99 -29.84
C VAL A 71 -6.18 0.92 -28.42
N ARG A 72 -6.60 -0.27 -27.97
CA ARG A 72 -7.05 -0.49 -26.58
C ARG A 72 -5.93 -0.29 -25.58
N LEU A 73 -4.69 -0.68 -25.91
CA LEU A 73 -3.53 -0.49 -25.03
C LEU A 73 -3.22 0.99 -24.80
N VAL A 74 -3.28 1.83 -25.83
CA VAL A 74 -3.08 3.28 -25.69
C VAL A 74 -4.15 3.88 -24.79
N LYS A 75 -5.43 3.50 -24.99
CA LYS A 75 -6.53 3.94 -24.12
C LYS A 75 -6.33 3.48 -22.67
N ALA A 76 -5.92 2.23 -22.46
CA ALA A 76 -5.63 1.69 -21.13
C ALA A 76 -4.49 2.41 -20.42
N ARG A 77 -3.40 2.74 -21.13
CA ARG A 77 -2.30 3.55 -20.57
C ARG A 77 -2.77 4.94 -20.16
N ARG A 78 -3.61 5.59 -20.97
CA ARG A 78 -4.17 6.92 -20.64
C ARG A 78 -5.07 6.87 -19.40
N LEU A 79 -5.93 5.86 -19.31
CA LEU A 79 -6.80 5.64 -18.14
C LEU A 79 -6.00 5.31 -16.87
N ALA A 80 -4.98 4.46 -16.99
CA ALA A 80 -4.06 4.15 -15.88
C ALA A 80 -3.34 5.41 -15.39
N GLY A 81 -2.85 6.25 -16.31
CA GLY A 81 -2.23 7.53 -15.95
C GLY A 81 -3.17 8.47 -15.21
N GLY A 82 -4.43 8.60 -15.67
CA GLY A 82 -5.46 9.36 -14.97
C GLY A 82 -5.77 8.80 -13.58
N CYS A 83 -5.86 7.48 -13.45
CA CYS A 83 -6.09 6.79 -12.18
C CYS A 83 -4.93 7.03 -11.20
N ILE A 84 -3.67 6.94 -11.66
CA ILE A 84 -2.48 7.25 -10.86
C ILE A 84 -2.52 8.71 -10.38
N GLY A 85 -2.91 9.65 -11.25
CA GLY A 85 -3.04 11.07 -10.88
C GLY A 85 -4.07 11.30 -9.76
N ILE A 86 -5.26 10.70 -9.88
CA ILE A 86 -6.30 10.80 -8.85
C ILE A 86 -5.85 10.11 -7.54
N ALA A 87 -5.27 8.91 -7.64
CA ALA A 87 -4.76 8.19 -6.49
C ALA A 87 -3.66 8.98 -5.76
N GLY A 88 -2.76 9.63 -6.51
CA GLY A 88 -1.74 10.50 -5.95
C GLY A 88 -2.31 11.74 -5.27
N ALA A 89 -3.34 12.38 -5.87
CA ALA A 89 -4.03 13.52 -5.27
C ALA A 89 -4.66 13.14 -3.92
N ILE A 90 -5.38 12.02 -3.86
CA ILE A 90 -5.96 11.49 -2.61
C ILE A 90 -4.84 11.12 -1.62
N GLY A 91 -3.79 10.45 -2.10
CA GLY A 91 -2.65 10.05 -1.27
C GLY A 91 -1.94 11.23 -0.61
N SER A 92 -1.90 12.40 -1.27
CA SER A 92 -1.29 13.61 -0.71
C SER A 92 -2.00 14.12 0.56
N LEU A 93 -3.30 13.81 0.72
CA LEU A 93 -4.04 14.11 1.96
C LEU A 93 -3.44 13.41 3.18
N GLY A 94 -2.71 12.31 2.98
CA GLY A 94 -1.96 11.63 4.03
C GLY A 94 -0.98 12.54 4.76
N ALA A 95 -0.38 13.52 4.08
CA ALA A 95 0.54 14.48 4.70
C ALA A 95 -0.12 15.34 5.78
N PHE A 96 -1.43 15.58 5.67
CA PHE A 96 -2.21 16.29 6.67
C PHE A 96 -2.85 15.33 7.70
N ILE A 97 -3.37 14.20 7.23
CA ILE A 97 -4.09 13.23 8.07
C ILE A 97 -3.15 12.59 9.09
N ILE A 98 -1.93 12.22 8.70
CA ILE A 98 -0.99 11.51 9.58
C ILE A 98 -0.64 12.35 10.84
N PRO A 99 -0.18 13.61 10.73
CA PRO A 99 0.03 14.45 11.91
C PRO A 99 -1.24 14.66 12.74
N ARG A 100 -2.39 14.78 12.08
CA ARG A 100 -3.68 15.01 12.77
C ARG A 100 -4.10 13.80 13.62
N VAL A 101 -3.90 12.59 13.11
CA VAL A 101 -4.16 11.35 13.85
C VAL A 101 -3.28 11.26 15.10
N PHE A 102 -1.99 11.54 14.98
CA PHE A 102 -1.09 11.56 16.14
C PHE A 102 -1.46 12.66 17.14
N ALA A 103 -1.91 13.83 16.68
CA ALA A 103 -2.37 14.91 17.55
C ALA A 103 -3.64 14.55 18.34
N MET A 104 -4.54 13.74 17.76
CA MET A 104 -5.80 13.34 18.39
C MET A 104 -5.67 12.10 19.28
N ALA A 105 -4.93 11.09 18.83
CA ALA A 105 -4.83 9.78 19.48
C ALA A 105 -3.53 9.60 20.29
N GLY A 106 -2.63 10.58 20.28
CA GLY A 106 -1.29 10.46 20.82
C GLY A 106 -0.41 9.54 19.97
N VAL A 107 0.86 9.38 20.37
CA VAL A 107 1.83 8.58 19.61
C VAL A 107 1.41 7.10 19.55
N ILE A 108 1.12 6.49 20.71
CA ILE A 108 0.72 5.08 20.81
C ILE A 108 -0.61 4.84 20.10
N GLY A 109 -1.63 5.66 20.38
CA GLY A 109 -2.94 5.52 19.75
C GLY A 109 -2.89 5.75 18.24
N GLY A 110 -2.06 6.69 17.77
CA GLY A 110 -1.85 6.92 16.34
C GLY A 110 -1.25 5.70 15.63
N PHE A 111 -0.25 5.04 16.24
CA PHE A 111 0.29 3.79 15.70
C PHE A 111 -0.74 2.65 15.71
N MET A 112 -1.61 2.56 16.71
CA MET A 112 -2.71 1.58 16.71
C MET A 112 -3.69 1.84 15.57
N VAL A 113 -4.04 3.10 15.30
CA VAL A 113 -4.88 3.47 14.15
C VAL A 113 -4.22 3.03 12.83
N PHE A 114 -2.90 3.23 12.68
CA PHE A 114 -2.19 2.78 11.48
C PHE A 114 -2.14 1.26 11.35
N ILE A 115 -1.93 0.52 12.45
CA ILE A 115 -2.00 -0.95 12.44
C ILE A 115 -3.37 -1.42 11.94
N CYS A 116 -4.47 -0.86 12.49
CA CYS A 116 -5.82 -1.17 12.03
C CYS A 116 -6.02 -0.85 10.55
N ALA A 117 -5.53 0.31 10.09
CA ALA A 117 -5.59 0.70 8.68
C ALA A 117 -4.82 -0.29 7.78
N TYR A 118 -3.63 -0.73 8.18
CA TYR A 118 -2.84 -1.70 7.41
C TYR A 118 -3.51 -3.08 7.35
N PHE A 119 -4.19 -3.50 8.42
CA PHE A 119 -5.01 -4.72 8.39
C PHE A 119 -6.17 -4.62 7.39
N ILE A 120 -6.84 -3.47 7.32
CA ILE A 120 -7.88 -3.23 6.31
C ILE A 120 -7.29 -3.32 4.90
N MET A 121 -6.12 -2.71 4.66
CA MET A 121 -5.45 -2.78 3.36
C MET A 121 -5.03 -4.21 3.00
N LEU A 122 -4.50 -4.98 3.95
CA LEU A 122 -4.19 -6.40 3.77
C LEU A 122 -5.43 -7.20 3.40
N PHE A 123 -6.53 -6.99 4.12
CA PHE A 123 -7.80 -7.64 3.84
C PHE A 123 -8.32 -7.31 2.43
N MET A 124 -8.24 -6.04 2.02
CA MET A 124 -8.63 -5.63 0.67
C MET A 124 -7.77 -6.32 -0.40
N ILE A 125 -6.44 -6.35 -0.23
CA ILE A 125 -5.57 -7.02 -1.20
C ILE A 125 -5.93 -8.51 -1.27
N TRP A 126 -6.06 -9.17 -0.12
CA TRP A 126 -6.43 -10.59 -0.08
C TRP A 126 -7.77 -10.85 -0.79
N TYR A 127 -8.79 -10.05 -0.47
CA TYR A 127 -10.14 -10.21 -1.02
C TYR A 127 -10.20 -10.01 -2.54
N PHE A 128 -9.50 -9.00 -3.07
CA PHE A 128 -9.54 -8.66 -4.50
C PHE A 128 -8.50 -9.39 -5.36
N TYR A 129 -7.34 -9.75 -4.82
CA TYR A 129 -6.25 -10.36 -5.59
C TYR A 129 -6.05 -11.85 -5.33
N GLU A 130 -6.19 -12.33 -4.08
CA GLU A 130 -5.84 -13.72 -3.72
C GLU A 130 -7.04 -14.66 -3.58
N ARG A 131 -8.26 -14.16 -3.40
CA ARG A 131 -9.45 -15.02 -3.32
C ARG A 131 -9.61 -15.83 -4.62
N SER A 132 -9.63 -17.16 -4.48
CA SER A 132 -9.83 -18.13 -5.56
C SER A 132 -11.09 -17.76 -6.36
N GLY A 133 -10.90 -17.30 -7.60
CA GLY A 133 -11.96 -16.77 -8.46
C GLY A 133 -11.79 -15.32 -8.92
N SER A 134 -10.73 -14.60 -8.51
CA SER A 134 -10.48 -13.24 -9.00
C SER A 134 -9.99 -13.25 -10.47
N PRO A 135 -10.58 -12.43 -11.37
CA PRO A 135 -10.13 -12.30 -12.77
C PRO A 135 -8.68 -11.81 -12.93
N LEU A 136 -8.03 -11.38 -11.84
CA LEU A 136 -6.71 -10.75 -11.81
C LEU A 136 -5.62 -11.63 -11.17
N SER A 137 -5.91 -12.90 -10.84
CA SER A 137 -4.88 -13.89 -10.46
C SER A 137 -3.80 -14.06 -11.54
N ILE A 138 -4.07 -13.62 -12.78
CA ILE A 138 -3.17 -13.72 -13.94
C ILE A 138 -2.07 -12.63 -13.92
N SER A 139 -2.20 -11.56 -13.12
CA SER A 139 -1.21 -10.48 -13.03
C SER A 139 -0.40 -10.52 -11.73
N ARG A 140 0.12 -11.69 -11.34
CA ARG A 140 1.12 -11.77 -10.25
C ARG A 140 2.40 -11.06 -10.69
N VAL A 141 2.60 -9.84 -10.18
CA VAL A 141 3.87 -9.10 -10.21
C VAL A 141 4.34 -8.89 -8.78
#